data_AF-A0A948KL41-F1
#
_entry.id   AF-A0A948KL41-F1
#
_cell.length_a   1.000
_cell.length_b   1.000
_cell.length_c   1.000
_cell.angle_alpha   90.00
_cell.angle_beta   90.00
_cell.angle_gamma   90.00
#
_symmetry.space_group_name_H-M   'P 1'
#
loop_
_entity.id
_entity.type
_entity.pdbx_description
1 polymer ?
#
loop_
_entity_poly.entity_id
_entity_poly.type
_entity_poly.pdbx_seq_one_letter_code
_entity_poly.pdbx_strand_id
1 'polypeptide(L)' 'MSEGSFFRQDKRAADFRAWLDLVGGSNEELPADAFKESGTSVRTRLVVIRK' A
#
# COMPACT_ATOMS: atom_id res chain seq x y z
N MET A 1 0.44 5.40 -0.41
CA MET A 1 0.63 4.76 0.92
C MET A 1 2.01 4.11 0.96
N SER A 2 2.67 3.94 2.12
CA SER A 2 3.91 3.15 2.20
C SER A 2 3.63 1.65 1.94
N GLU A 3 4.59 0.93 1.36
CA GLU A 3 4.50 -0.51 1.10
C GLU A 3 4.33 -1.39 2.36
N GLY A 4 4.57 -0.85 3.56
CA GLY A 4 4.56 -1.60 4.82
C GLY A 4 3.32 -2.48 5.04
N SER A 5 2.14 -1.99 4.67
CA SER A 5 0.88 -2.73 4.82
C SER A 5 0.79 -3.99 3.94
N PHE A 6 1.64 -4.12 2.92
CA PHE A 6 1.57 -5.19 1.92
C PHE A 6 2.64 -6.27 2.11
N PHE A 7 3.79 -5.96 2.72
CA PHE A 7 4.85 -6.95 2.97
C PHE A 7 5.00 -7.36 4.44
N ARG A 8 4.54 -6.55 5.40
CA ARG A 8 4.65 -6.90 6.82
C ARG A 8 3.68 -8.04 7.16
N GLN A 9 4.15 -8.91 8.04
CA GLN A 9 3.42 -10.09 8.51
C GLN A 9 2.70 -9.86 9.85
N ASP A 10 2.77 -8.64 10.40
CA ASP A 10 2.02 -8.31 11.61
C ASP A 10 0.50 -8.32 11.37
N LYS A 11 -0.25 -8.53 12.45
CA LYS A 11 -1.72 -8.65 12.40
C LYS A 11 -2.39 -7.44 11.77
N ARG A 12 -1.87 -6.22 12.00
CA ARG A 12 -2.48 -4.99 11.46
C ARG A 12 -2.34 -4.93 9.95
N ALA A 13 -1.19 -5.32 9.42
CA ALA A 13 -0.97 -5.41 7.99
C ALA A 13 -1.86 -6.49 7.33
N ALA A 14 -2.01 -7.64 7.98
CA ALA A 14 -2.91 -8.70 7.51
C ALA A 14 -4.38 -8.27 7.50
N ASP A 15 -4.86 -7.69 8.60
CA ASP A 15 -6.24 -7.21 8.74
C ASP A 15 -6.55 -6.10 7.71
N PHE A 16 -5.58 -5.22 7.43
CA PHE A 16 -5.73 -4.18 6.40
C PHE A 16 -5.93 -4.78 4.99
N ARG A 17 -5.14 -5.79 4.61
CA ARG A 17 -5.29 -6.44 3.29
C ARG A 17 -6.63 -7.15 3.17
N ALA A 18 -7.03 -7.89 4.20
CA ALA A 18 -8.32 -8.56 4.25
C ALA A 18 -9.49 -7.56 4.17
N TRP A 19 -9.39 -6.43 4.87
CA TRP A 19 -10.37 -5.36 4.78
C TRP A 19 -10.42 -4.72 3.39
N LEU A 20 -9.26 -4.48 2.76
CA LEU A 20 -9.18 -3.90 1.42
C LEU A 20 -9.89 -4.80 0.40
N ASP A 21 -9.68 -6.11 0.48
CA ASP A 21 -10.36 -7.10 -0.35
C ASP A 21 -11.88 -7.11 -0.09
N LEU A 22 -12.29 -7.05 1.18
CA LEU A 22 -13.70 -7.02 1.59
C LEU A 22 -14.46 -5.83 0.99
N VAL A 23 -13.83 -4.65 0.94
CA VAL A 23 -14.45 -3.44 0.36
C VAL A 23 -14.30 -3.35 -1.16
N GLY A 24 -13.73 -4.38 -1.81
CA GLY A 24 -13.49 -4.39 -3.25
C GLY A 24 -12.48 -3.33 -3.71
N GLY A 25 -11.56 -2.93 -2.84
CA GLY A 25 -10.50 -1.98 -3.16
C GLY A 25 -9.42 -2.61 -4.04
N SER A 26 -8.76 -1.80 -4.85
CA SER A 26 -7.61 -2.23 -5.66
C SER A 26 -6.32 -1.57 -5.16
N ASN A 27 -5.18 -2.21 -5.47
CA ASN A 27 -3.88 -1.68 -5.16
C ASN A 27 -2.86 -2.03 -6.24
N GLU A 28 -1.90 -1.13 -6.48
CA GLU A 28 -0.88 -1.25 -7.53
C GLU A 28 0.48 -0.76 -7.02
N GLU A 29 1.52 -1.57 -7.24
CA GLU A 29 2.91 -1.20 -6.96
C GLU A 29 3.36 -0.08 -7.87
N LEU A 30 3.88 0.99 -7.27
CA LEU A 30 4.48 2.07 -8.05
C LEU A 30 5.93 1.73 -8.40
N PRO A 31 6.47 2.33 -9.47
CA PRO A 31 7.87 2.21 -9.81
C PRO A 31 8.77 2.51 -8.61
N ALA A 32 9.92 1.82 -8.55
CA ALA A 32 11.00 2.24 -7.68
C ALA A 32 11.32 3.72 -7.98
N ASP A 33 11.61 4.50 -6.94
CA ASP A 33 11.92 5.93 -7.03
C ASP A 33 10.77 6.85 -7.47
N ALA A 34 9.52 6.39 -7.51
CA ALA A 34 8.35 7.23 -7.84
C ALA A 34 8.23 8.50 -6.96
N PHE A 35 8.80 8.49 -5.75
CA PHE A 35 8.84 9.63 -4.82
C PHE A 35 10.27 10.03 -4.45
N LYS A 36 11.25 9.84 -5.34
CA LYS A 36 12.66 10.18 -5.08
C LYS A 36 12.86 11.65 -4.71
N GLU A 37 12.12 12.55 -5.36
CA GLU A 37 12.16 13.99 -5.08
C GLU A 37 11.62 14.35 -3.69
N SER A 38 10.85 13.46 -3.06
CA SER A 38 10.32 13.69 -1.71
C SER A 38 11.36 13.49 -0.60
N GLY A 39 12.55 12.96 -0.93
CA GLY A 39 13.64 12.70 0.02
C GLY A 39 13.37 11.60 1.06
N THR A 40 12.25 10.86 0.94
CA THR A 40 11.85 9.84 1.94
C THR A 40 12.50 8.48 1.71
N SER A 41 12.97 8.17 0.50
CA SER A 41 13.53 6.86 0.12
C SER A 41 12.62 5.65 0.44
N VAL A 42 11.30 5.88 0.51
CA VAL A 42 10.30 4.85 0.83
C VAL A 42 9.57 4.41 -0.45
N ARG A 43 9.44 3.08 -0.64
CA ARG A 43 8.55 2.53 -1.66
C ARG A 43 7.09 2.77 -1.30
N THR A 44 6.31 3.08 -2.33
CA THR A 44 4.91 3.46 -2.17
C THR A 44 4.01 2.64 -3.07
N ARG A 45 2.77 2.45 -2.60
CA ARG A 45 1.68 1.81 -3.31
C ARG A 45 0.54 2.79 -3.57
N LEU A 46 -0.09 2.66 -4.73
CA LEU A 46 -1.38 3.26 -5.01
C LEU A 46 -2.49 2.33 -4.47
N VAL A 47 -3.46 2.90 -3.75
CA VAL A 47 -4.63 2.18 -3.25
C VAL A 47 -5.87 2.97 -3.66
N VAL A 48 -6.84 2.29 -4.27
CA VAL A 48 -8.08 2.88 -4.75
C VAL A 48 -9.26 2.19 -4.08
N ILE A 49 -10.11 2.98 -3.45
CA ILE A 49 -11.34 2.53 -2.80
C ILE A 49 -12.49 3.35 -3.37
N ARG A 50 -13.54 2.68 -3.83
CA ARG A 50 -14.75 3.32 -4.35
C ARG A 50 -15.81 3.36 -3.25
N LYS A 51 -16.63 4.42 -3.28
CA LYS A 51 -17.70 4.66 -2.32
C LYS A 51 -19.01 4.04 -2.78
#